data_AF-A0A081DFK1-F1
#
_entry.id   AF-A0A081DFK1-F1
#
_cell.length_a   1.000
_cell.length_b   1.000
_cell.length_c   1.000
_cell.angle_alpha   90.00
_cell.angle_beta   90.00
_cell.angle_gamma   90.00
#
_symmetry.space_group_name_H-M   'P 1'
#
loop_
_entity.id
_entity.type
_entity.pdbx_description
1 polymer ?
#
loop_
_entity_poly.entity_id
_entity_poly.type
_entity_poly.pdbx_seq_one_letter_code
_entity_poly.pdbx_strand_id
1 'polypeptide(L)' 'MIDAGVLNGRKLTSYPSLQKDIENAGGNWVNEEVVVDEGFTTSRTPDDLDAFNAKLVEEVKEGKHEEQHA' A
#
# COMPACT_ATOMS: atom_id res chain seq x y z
N MET A 1 6.27 3.04 6.86
CA MET A 1 6.25 1.59 6.53
C MET A 1 7.66 1.04 6.42
N ILE A 2 8.56 1.67 5.65
CA ILE A 2 9.98 1.25 5.56
C ILE A 2 10.65 1.16 6.94
N ASP A 3 10.66 2.27 7.71
CA ASP A 3 11.30 2.29 9.04
C ASP A 3 10.64 1.38 10.08
N ALA A 4 9.38 1.02 9.85
CA ALA A 4 8.65 0.09 10.71
C ALA A 4 9.02 -1.37 10.44
N GLY A 5 9.73 -1.66 9.35
CA GLY A 5 10.15 -3.02 8.99
C GLY A 5 9.01 -3.93 8.48
N VAL A 6 7.90 -3.34 8.02
CA VAL A 6 6.64 -4.09 7.76
C VAL A 6 6.42 -4.46 6.29
N LEU A 7 7.39 -4.18 5.42
CA LEU A 7 7.21 -4.27 3.97
C LEU A 7 7.55 -5.63 3.36
N ASN A 8 8.27 -6.49 4.07
CA ASN A 8 8.80 -7.73 3.51
C ASN A 8 7.68 -8.65 2.98
N GLY A 9 7.68 -8.93 1.68
CA GLY A 9 6.69 -9.79 1.01
C GLY A 9 5.39 -9.08 0.61
N ARG A 10 5.16 -7.84 1.03
CA ARG A 10 3.91 -7.10 0.74
C ARG A 10 3.89 -6.53 -0.67
N LYS A 11 2.71 -6.52 -1.29
CA LYS A 11 2.48 -5.79 -2.54
C LYS A 11 2.02 -4.36 -2.21
N LEU A 12 2.68 -3.35 -2.76
CA LEU A 12 2.30 -1.96 -2.52
C LEU A 12 2.71 -1.03 -3.66
N THR A 13 2.21 0.20 -3.62
CA THR A 13 2.69 1.29 -4.46
C THR A 13 3.08 2.51 -3.60
N SER A 14 3.66 3.52 -4.23
CA SER A 14 4.10 4.76 -3.58
C SER A 14 4.40 5.83 -4.61
N TYR A 15 4.79 7.02 -4.15
CA TYR A 15 5.51 7.96 -5.01
C TYR A 15 6.70 7.26 -5.70
N PRO A 16 6.90 7.46 -7.02
CA PRO A 16 7.92 6.74 -7.79
C PRO A 16 9.34 6.88 -7.25
N SER A 17 9.65 8.01 -6.60
CA SER A 17 10.98 8.24 -6.01
C SER A 17 11.34 7.27 -4.89
N LEU A 18 10.34 6.62 -4.25
CA LEU A 18 10.53 5.69 -3.13
C LEU A 18 10.59 4.21 -3.59
N GLN A 19 10.42 3.93 -4.89
CA GLN A 19 10.37 2.55 -5.41
C GLN A 19 11.58 1.73 -4.94
N LYS A 20 12.80 2.25 -5.15
CA LYS A 20 14.03 1.54 -4.80
C LYS A 20 14.13 1.27 -3.30
N ASP A 21 13.68 2.20 -2.47
CA ASP A 21 13.72 2.03 -1.01
C ASP A 21 12.72 0.96 -0.55
N ILE A 22 11.56 0.87 -1.21
CA ILE A 22 10.56 -0.18 -0.95
C ILE A 22 11.07 -1.55 -1.39
N GLU A 23 11.64 -1.65 -2.59
CA GLU A 23 12.25 -2.89 -3.10
C GLU A 23 13.38 -3.37 -2.18
N ASN A 24 14.26 -2.45 -1.75
CA ASN A 24 15.35 -2.75 -0.81
C ASN A 24 14.83 -3.19 0.57
N ALA A 25 13.66 -2.71 0.99
CA ALA A 25 12.99 -3.12 2.22
C ALA A 25 12.21 -4.45 2.08
N GLY A 26 12.29 -5.13 0.92
CA GLY A 26 11.64 -6.40 0.64
C GLY A 26 10.19 -6.29 0.18
N GLY A 27 9.71 -5.08 -0.12
CA GLY A 27 8.37 -4.86 -0.67
C GLY A 27 8.32 -5.08 -2.19
N ASN A 28 7.20 -5.61 -2.66
CA ASN A 28 6.89 -5.78 -4.08
C ASN A 28 6.20 -4.51 -4.59
N TRP A 29 7.00 -3.56 -5.06
CA TRP A 29 6.48 -2.31 -5.61
C TRP A 29 5.84 -2.52 -6.99
N VAL A 30 4.63 -1.97 -7.20
CA VAL A 30 3.95 -1.98 -8.50
C VAL A 30 3.48 -0.59 -8.90
N ASN A 31 3.42 -0.35 -10.21
CA ASN A 31 2.92 0.91 -10.77
C ASN A 31 1.41 0.82 -11.03
N GLU A 32 0.62 0.83 -9.96
CA GLU A 32 -0.86 0.84 -10.00
C GLU A 32 -1.37 2.06 -9.23
N GLU A 33 -2.54 2.62 -9.61
CA GLU A 33 -3.11 3.82 -8.97
C GLU A 33 -3.36 3.62 -7.47
N VAL A 34 -3.88 2.44 -7.12
CA VAL A 34 -4.16 2.02 -5.75
C VAL A 34 -3.81 0.55 -5.63
N VAL A 35 -3.12 0.20 -4.54
CA VAL A 35 -2.84 -1.19 -4.18
C VAL A 35 -3.38 -1.42 -2.77
N VAL A 36 -4.06 -2.56 -2.61
CA VAL A 36 -4.50 -3.07 -1.31
C VAL A 36 -3.84 -4.41 -1.04
N ASP A 37 -3.28 -4.53 0.17
CA ASP A 37 -2.61 -5.73 0.66
C ASP A 37 -2.92 -5.90 2.15
N GLU A 38 -3.88 -6.77 2.48
CA GLU A 38 -4.22 -7.18 3.85
C GLU A 38 -4.32 -6.02 4.86
N GLY A 39 -5.12 -5.00 4.51
CA GLY A 39 -5.34 -3.80 5.32
C GLY A 39 -4.38 -2.63 5.06
N PHE A 40 -3.42 -2.78 4.14
CA PHE A 40 -2.60 -1.68 3.66
C PHE A 40 -3.13 -1.14 2.33
N THR A 41 -3.71 0.07 2.36
CA THR A 41 -4.08 0.83 1.15
C THR A 41 -2.99 1.83 0.81
N THR A 42 -2.45 1.78 -0.42
CA THR A 42 -1.37 2.67 -0.88
C THR A 42 -1.67 3.24 -2.28
N SER A 43 -1.15 4.43 -2.60
CA SER A 43 -1.30 5.12 -3.91
C SER A 43 -0.03 5.88 -4.30
N ARG A 44 0.06 6.37 -5.56
CA ARG A 44 1.32 6.95 -6.09
C ARG A 44 1.41 8.45 -5.97
N THR A 45 0.37 9.17 -6.37
CA THR A 45 0.39 10.63 -6.50
C THR A 45 -0.94 11.25 -6.08
N PRO A 46 -1.05 12.59 -6.02
CA PRO A 46 -2.32 13.22 -5.70
C PRO A 46 -3.40 12.98 -6.76
N ASP A 47 -3.01 12.61 -7.98
CA ASP A 47 -3.95 12.29 -9.07
C ASP A 47 -4.72 10.99 -8.78
N ASP A 48 -4.18 10.10 -7.93
CA ASP A 48 -4.82 8.84 -7.53
C ASP A 48 -5.74 9.01 -6.31
N LEU A 49 -6.00 10.23 -5.83
CA LEU A 49 -6.75 10.50 -4.58
C LEU A 49 -8.18 9.94 -4.62
N ASP A 50 -8.87 10.06 -5.75
CA ASP A 50 -10.27 9.62 -5.85
C ASP A 50 -10.38 8.10 -5.72
N ALA A 51 -9.49 7.37 -6.39
CA ALA A 51 -9.39 5.92 -6.28
C ALA A 51 -8.97 5.51 -4.87
N PHE A 52 -7.99 6.21 -4.28
CA PHE A 52 -7.51 5.93 -2.93
C PHE A 52 -8.62 6.10 -1.89
N ASN A 53 -9.33 7.23 -1.93
CA ASN A 53 -10.43 7.52 -1.00
C ASN A 53 -11.57 6.52 -1.14
N ALA A 54 -11.95 6.17 -2.38
CA ALA A 54 -12.98 5.18 -2.64
C ALA A 54 -12.62 3.83 -2.01
N LYS A 55 -11.38 3.36 -2.26
CA LYS A 55 -10.92 2.06 -1.73
C LYS A 55 -10.74 2.09 -0.22
N LEU A 56 -10.20 3.16 0.35
CA LEU A 56 -10.06 3.30 1.80
C LEU A 56 -11.42 3.21 2.53
N VAL A 57 -12.47 3.83 1.99
CA VAL A 57 -13.82 3.75 2.57
C VAL A 57 -14.40 2.34 2.48
N GLU A 58 -14.08 1.60 1.41
CA GLU A 58 -14.46 0.19 1.25
C GLU A 58 -13.77 -0.68 2.32
N GLU A 59 -12.45 -0.61 2.44
CA GLU A 59 -11.67 -1.41 3.41
C GLU A 59 -12.14 -1.18 4.86
N VAL A 60 -12.41 0.07 5.23
CA VAL A 60 -12.92 0.41 6.58
C VAL A 60 -14.30 -0.23 6.85
N LYS A 61 -15.13 -0.41 5.81
CA LYS A 61 -16.43 -1.08 5.94
C LYS A 61 -16.31 -2.60 5.97
N GLU A 62 -15.34 -3.17 5.26
CA GLU A 62 -15.07 -4.61 5.26
C GLU A 62 -14.59 -5.10 6.63
N GLY A 63 -13.82 -4.26 7.35
CA GLY A 63 -13.40 -4.52 8.72
C GLY A 63 -11.99 -5.10 8.78
N LYS A 64 -11.74 -6.05 9.67
CA LYS A 64 -10.40 -6.64 9.83
C LYS A 64 -10.16 -7.71 8.77
N HIS A 65 -9.03 -7.63 8.09
CA HIS A 65 -8.58 -8.68 7.17
C HIS A 65 -7.96 -9.84 7.95
N GLU A 66 -8.09 -11.06 7.43
CA GLU A 66 -7.64 -12.28 8.12
C GLU A 66 -6.13 -12.29 8.34
N GLU A 67 -5.34 -11.72 7.41
CA GLU A 67 -3.89 -11.64 7.53
C GLU A 67 -3.40 -10.23 7.89
N GLN A 68 -4.25 -9.37 8.48
CA GLN A 68 -3.82 -8.06 8.96
C GLN A 68 -2.83 -8.21 10.12
N HIS A 69 -1.57 -7.84 9.89
CA HIS A 69 -0.49 -7.89 10.87
C HIS A 69 0.32 -6.59 10.90
N ALA A 70 0.88 -6.28 12.07
CA ALA A 70 1.66 -5.07 12.32
C ALA A 70 3.14 -5.25 11.98
#